data_AF-A0A424HER1-F1
#
_entry.id   AF-A0A424HER1-F1
#
_cell.length_a   1.000
_cell.length_b   1.000
_cell.length_c   1.000
_cell.angle_alpha   90.00
_cell.angle_beta   90.00
_cell.angle_gamma   90.00
#
_symmetry.space_group_name_H-M   'P 1'
#
loop_
_entity.id
_entity.type
_entity.pdbx_description
1 polymer ?
#
loop_
_entity_poly.entity_id
_entity_poly.type
_entity_poly.pdbx_seq_one_letter_code
_entity_poly.pdbx_strand_id
1 'polypeptide(L)' 'EPRHGSTEATYVIHHDDSDQIEIREVAYDIERTCRAIVEAGLPEVFAWRLSHGFEYAERADDASHVCER' A
#
# COMPACT_ATOMS: atom_id res chain seq x y z
N GLU A 1 3.43 -1.15 -1.41
CA GLU A 1 3.33 -0.60 -0.04
C GLU A 1 2.13 0.33 -0.01
N PRO A 2 1.38 0.41 1.10
CA PRO A 2 0.26 1.33 1.24
C PRO A 2 0.78 2.78 1.28
N ARG A 3 0.33 3.61 0.34
CA ARG A 3 0.80 5.00 0.15
C ARG A 3 -0.24 6.06 0.53
N HIS A 4 -1.39 5.63 1.03
CA HIS A 4 -2.55 6.49 1.28
C HIS A 4 -3.10 6.33 2.72
N GLY A 5 -2.30 5.78 3.64
CA GLY A 5 -2.64 5.70 5.08
C GLY A 5 -3.66 4.63 5.46
N SER A 6 -4.04 3.75 4.53
CA SER A 6 -4.89 2.57 4.78
C SER A 6 -4.14 1.31 4.36
N THR A 7 -4.40 0.19 5.03
CA THR A 7 -3.83 -1.12 4.70
C THR A 7 -4.56 -1.83 3.58
N GLU A 8 -5.76 -1.35 3.22
CA GLU A 8 -6.61 -1.90 2.16
C GLU A 8 -5.93 -1.81 0.79
N ALA A 9 -6.21 -2.77 -0.08
CA ALA A 9 -5.74 -2.69 -1.46
C ALA A 9 -6.59 -1.67 -2.21
N THR A 10 -5.95 -0.65 -2.80
CA THR A 10 -6.64 0.43 -3.52
C THR A 10 -6.38 0.34 -5.01
N TYR A 11 -7.43 0.47 -5.80
CA TYR A 11 -7.35 0.58 -7.25
C TYR A 11 -8.33 1.64 -7.77
N VAL A 12 -8.16 2.01 -9.03
CA VAL A 12 -9.00 3.00 -9.71
C VAL A 12 -9.71 2.35 -10.89
N ILE A 13 -10.98 2.69 -11.07
CA ILE A 13 -11.73 2.45 -12.30
C ILE A 13 -11.86 3.78 -13.02
N HIS A 14 -11.36 3.84 -14.25
CA HIS A 14 -11.52 4.99 -15.14
C HIS A 14 -12.58 4.67 -16.19
N HIS A 15 -13.60 5.52 -16.31
CA HIS A 15 -14.68 5.40 -17.28
C HIS A 15 -14.43 6.32 -18.47
N ASP A 16 -13.84 5.77 -19.54
CA ASP A 16 -13.38 6.52 -20.72
C ASP A 16 -14.49 7.32 -21.43
N ASP A 17 -15.73 6.88 -21.34
CA ASP A 17 -16.90 7.47 -22.00
C ASP A 17 -17.49 8.67 -21.25
N SER A 18 -17.29 8.72 -19.94
CA SER A 18 -17.89 9.72 -19.05
C SER A 18 -16.88 10.59 -18.32
N ASP A 19 -15.58 10.35 -18.52
CA ASP A 19 -14.47 11.02 -17.82
C ASP A 19 -14.59 10.89 -16.28
N GLN A 20 -15.23 9.81 -15.83
CA GLN A 20 -15.43 9.54 -14.41
C GLN A 20 -14.33 8.64 -13.85
N ILE A 21 -13.95 8.92 -12.61
CA ILE A 21 -12.96 8.16 -11.87
C ILE A 21 -13.61 7.63 -10.59
N GLU A 22 -13.49 6.33 -10.36
CA GLU A 22 -13.87 5.70 -9.10
C GLU A 22 -12.65 5.15 -8.38
N ILE A 23 -12.49 5.50 -7.11
CA ILE A 23 -11.49 4.91 -6.22
C ILE A 23 -12.17 3.79 -5.45
N ARG A 24 -11.56 2.61 -5.45
CA ARG A 24 -12.09 1.40 -4.80
C ARG A 24 -11.05 0.85 -3.83
N GLU A 25 -11.51 0.54 -2.63
CA GLU A 25 -10.74 -0.13 -1.59
C GLU A 25 -11.25 -1.57 -1.45
N VAL A 26 -10.34 -2.51 -1.22
CA VAL A 26 -10.64 -3.93 -1.06
C VAL A 26 -9.92 -4.48 0.16
N ALA A 27 -10.73 -5.05 1.07
CA ALA A 27 -10.24 -5.74 2.24
C ALA A 27 -9.59 -7.06 1.86
N TYR A 28 -8.49 -7.37 2.54
CA TYR A 28 -7.82 -8.66 2.43
C TYR A 28 -7.22 -9.06 3.78
N ASP A 29 -6.78 -10.30 3.86
CA ASP A 29 -6.20 -10.85 5.08
C ASP A 29 -4.74 -10.40 5.23
N ILE A 30 -4.57 -9.27 5.92
CA ILE A 30 -3.28 -8.65 6.21
C ILE A 30 -2.41 -9.60 7.04
N GLU A 31 -2.95 -10.23 8.07
CA GLU A 31 -2.20 -11.12 8.96
C GLU A 31 -1.66 -12.35 8.21
N ARG A 32 -2.50 -12.97 7.38
CA ARG A 32 -2.08 -14.09 6.53
C ARG A 32 -1.00 -13.67 5.55
N THR A 33 -1.10 -12.48 4.98
CA THR A 33 -0.10 -11.94 4.05
C THR A 33 1.23 -11.68 4.75
N CYS A 34 1.20 -11.05 5.93
CA CYS A 34 2.38 -10.82 6.77
C CYS A 34 3.08 -12.13 7.16
N ARG A 35 2.31 -13.16 7.55
CA ARG A 35 2.87 -14.48 7.84
C ARG A 35 3.54 -15.10 6.61
N ALA A 36 2.91 -15.02 5.44
CA ALA A 36 3.47 -15.54 4.20
C ALA A 36 4.78 -14.84 3.80
N ILE A 37 4.92 -13.53 4.07
CA ILE A 37 6.16 -12.77 3.85
C ILE A 37 7.31 -13.38 4.68
N VAL A 38 7.08 -13.60 5.98
CA VAL A 38 8.09 -14.15 6.89
C VAL A 38 8.43 -15.60 6.54
N GLU A 39 7.42 -16.43 6.26
CA GLU A 39 7.59 -17.84 5.87
C GLU A 39 8.37 -17.98 4.55
N ALA A 40 8.26 -17.00 3.65
CA ALA A 40 9.03 -16.95 2.40
C ALA A 40 10.49 -16.49 2.59
N GLY A 41 10.90 -16.14 3.82
CA GLY A 41 12.25 -15.65 4.13
C GLY A 41 12.50 -14.21 3.67
N LEU A 42 11.44 -13.44 3.40
CA LEU A 42 11.56 -12.02 3.08
C LEU A 42 11.80 -11.20 4.35
N PRO A 43 12.45 -10.01 4.25
CA PRO A 43 12.67 -9.14 5.39
C PRO A 43 11.38 -8.79 6.15
N GLU A 44 11.43 -8.91 7.48
CA GLU A 44 10.28 -8.63 8.37
C GLU A 44 9.72 -7.21 8.24
N VAL A 45 10.56 -6.26 7.82
CA VAL A 45 10.15 -4.87 7.55
C VAL A 45 9.02 -4.78 6.52
N PHE A 46 8.92 -5.72 5.57
CA PHE A 46 7.83 -5.73 4.59
C PHE A 46 6.49 -6.11 5.23
N ALA A 47 6.47 -7.10 6.11
CA ALA A 47 5.28 -7.45 6.88
C ALA A 47 4.87 -6.30 7.82
N TRP A 48 5.84 -5.68 8.49
CA TRP A 48 5.60 -4.54 9.36
C TRP A 48 4.99 -3.34 8.62
N ARG A 49 5.52 -2.98 7.43
CA ARG A 49 4.97 -1.89 6.61
C ARG A 49 3.53 -2.16 6.21
N LEU A 50 3.27 -3.39 5.77
CA LEU A 50 1.96 -3.81 5.26
C LEU A 50 0.91 -3.81 6.38
N SER A 51 1.27 -4.17 7.61
CA SER A 51 0.33 -4.20 8.74
C SER A 51 0.00 -2.83 9.35
N HIS A 52 0.79 -1.80 9.08
CA HIS A 52 0.59 -0.48 9.69
C HIS A 52 0.13 0.59 8.69
N GLY A 53 0.00 0.29 7.40
CA GLY A 53 -0.50 1.27 6.43
C GLY A 53 0.48 2.42 6.14
N PHE A 54 1.74 2.30 6.59
CA PHE A 54 2.73 3.38 6.50
C PHE A 54 3.62 3.23 5.27
N GLU A 55 3.83 4.34 4.59
CA GLU A 55 4.90 4.51 3.65
C GLU A 55 6.17 4.93 4.40
N TYR A 56 7.29 4.24 4.21
CA TYR A 56 8.58 4.64 4.80
C TYR A 56 9.19 5.88 4.11
N ALA A 57 8.50 6.46 3.12
CA ALA A 57 8.92 7.68 2.42
C ALA A 57 8.94 8.91 3.35
N GLU A 58 8.22 8.90 4.47
CA GLU A 58 8.31 9.99 5.48
C GLU A 58 9.61 9.93 6.32
N ARG A 59 10.40 8.85 6.22
CA ARG A 59 11.69 8.68 6.92
C ARG A 59 12.86 8.36 5.99
N ALA A 60 12.66 8.39 4.67
CA ALA A 60 13.76 8.28 3.73
C ALA A 60 14.39 9.67 3.58
N ASP A 61 15.64 9.84 4.03
CA ASP A 61 16.41 11.09 3.89
C ASP A 61 16.62 11.53 2.42
N ASP A 62 16.18 10.72 1.45
CA ASP A 62 16.08 11.08 0.03
C ASP A 62 14.61 11.22 -0.38
N ALA A 63 14.10 12.45 -0.30
CA ALA A 63 12.75 12.90 -0.67
C ALA A 63 12.39 12.76 -2.17
N SER A 64 13.11 11.94 -2.94
CA SER A 64 12.88 11.76 -4.39
C SER A 64 11.67 10.87 -4.73
N HIS A 65 11.01 10.29 -3.73
CA HIS A 65 9.88 9.39 -3.93
C HIS A 65 8.69 9.72 -3.01
N VAL A 66 8.58 10.96 -2.58
CA VAL A 66 7.37 11.48 -1.96
C VAL A 66 6.52 12.05 -3.09
N CYS A 67 5.39 11.40 -3.41
CA CYS A 67 4.38 12.04 -4.26
C CYS A 67 3.78 13.19 -3.44
N GLU A 68 4.11 14.42 -3.82
CA GLU A 68 3.53 15.63 -3.26
C GLU A 68 2.01 15.64 -3.47
N ARG A 69 1.28 16.13 -2.45
CA ARG A 69 -0.18 16.23 -2.39
C ARG A 69 -0.73 17.32 -3.30
#